data_AF-A0A495SWE2-F1
#
_entry.id   AF-A0A495SWE2-F1
#
_cell.length_a   1.000
_cell.length_b   1.000
_cell.length_c   1.000
_cell.angle_alpha   90.00
_cell.angle_beta   90.00
_cell.angle_gamma   90.00
#
_symmetry.space_group_name_H-M   'P 1'
#
loop_
_entity.id
_entity.type
_entity.pdbx_description
1 polymer ?
#
loop_
_entity_poly.entity_id
_entity_poly.type
_entity_poly.pdbx_seq_one_letter_code
_entity_poly.pdbx_strand_id
1 'polypeptide(L)'
;MLFDSRTYGDGFAENAPASRESCRNSIARRKPSADFLTLPKVGSSVPSMGQVSFQTERALCDLVAMQFSAGVLEARDVQSYGSAPQAMAQAFTGWLRRQQRQWRALNFQFLLYGSEAVAEIVEYQEHRDDFEPDAPLYLTVEFPDDYVYSIGAHAEELRMADPRLLPTALRLIAKASGRTLNVRLPHEFLEDFACWYWDGDATVTDTDVVKELRRSYGRKKTDYQRYLPSVASDQLCPVDMDIYSIRQKERRFRPQPKLSIAALRRLHRTTAGRASRLAQELAELSRLLCDRDTKPAFDFAFMPECVYAACTLIAHDNDYIGQLLDDRYNFAAQGSGTTYFGFIPFATEPEGIRKQYARWTKGIRLLSQLDRVLALLIKP
;
A
#
# COMPACT_ATOMS: atom_id res chain seq x y z
N MET A 1 -23.16 -5.98 2.33
CA MET A 1 -22.36 -6.75 1.36
C MET A 1 -21.28 -5.81 0.89
N LEU A 2 -20.12 -5.92 1.52
CA LEU A 2 -19.00 -5.00 1.37
C LEU A 2 -18.06 -5.55 0.29
N PHE A 3 -17.79 -4.72 -0.72
CA PHE A 3 -16.71 -4.83 -1.69
C PHE A 3 -16.38 -6.26 -2.17
N ASP A 4 -17.19 -6.78 -3.09
CA ASP A 4 -16.66 -7.74 -4.05
C ASP A 4 -17.28 -7.50 -5.42
N SER A 5 -16.43 -7.05 -6.34
CA SER A 5 -16.54 -7.42 -7.74
C SER A 5 -15.14 -7.36 -8.36
N ARG A 6 -14.42 -8.48 -8.40
CA ARG A 6 -13.96 -9.08 -9.66
C ARG A 6 -13.02 -10.27 -9.50
N THR A 7 -13.25 -11.21 -10.43
CA THR A 7 -12.39 -12.27 -10.95
C THR A 7 -10.89 -11.98 -10.90
N TYR A 8 -10.16 -12.90 -10.29
CA TYR A 8 -8.72 -13.09 -10.48
C TYR A 8 -8.37 -13.28 -11.97
N GLY A 9 -7.36 -12.56 -12.45
CA GLY A 9 -6.65 -12.91 -13.68
C GLY A 9 -6.08 -11.72 -14.46
N ASP A 10 -4.75 -11.68 -14.49
CA ASP A 10 -3.84 -10.93 -15.38
C ASP A 10 -3.95 -9.40 -15.46
N GLY A 11 -2.77 -8.76 -15.53
CA GLY A 11 -2.59 -7.32 -15.50
C GLY A 11 -3.34 -6.59 -16.61
N PHE A 12 -3.72 -5.34 -16.30
CA PHE A 12 -4.70 -4.47 -16.96
C PHE A 12 -6.16 -4.75 -16.59
N ALA A 13 -6.69 -3.90 -15.71
CA ALA A 13 -8.13 -3.72 -15.59
C ALA A 13 -8.61 -2.98 -16.85
N GLU A 14 -8.86 -3.72 -17.92
CA GLU A 14 -9.58 -3.21 -19.08
C GLU A 14 -11.00 -2.83 -18.63
N ASN A 15 -11.29 -1.53 -18.59
CA ASN A 15 -12.64 -1.05 -18.75
C ASN A 15 -13.08 -1.42 -20.17
N ALA A 16 -13.58 -2.64 -20.35
CA ALA A 16 -14.31 -3.01 -21.55
C ALA A 16 -15.63 -2.22 -21.54
N PRO A 17 -15.85 -1.24 -22.44
CA PRO A 17 -17.21 -0.78 -22.67
C PRO A 17 -18.01 -2.00 -23.14
N ALA A 18 -19.14 -2.25 -22.47
CA ALA A 18 -20.06 -3.32 -22.79
C ALA A 18 -20.10 -3.55 -24.30
N SER A 19 -19.65 -4.72 -24.75
CA SER A 19 -19.86 -5.14 -26.12
C SER A 19 -21.36 -5.13 -26.32
N ARG A 20 -21.86 -4.07 -26.98
CA ARG A 20 -23.16 -4.12 -27.62
C ARG A 20 -23.04 -5.25 -28.62
N GLU A 21 -23.51 -6.42 -28.23
CA GLU A 21 -23.79 -7.51 -29.13
C GLU A 21 -24.67 -6.91 -30.24
N SER A 22 -24.06 -6.61 -31.38
CA SER A 22 -24.84 -6.26 -32.56
C SER A 22 -25.70 -7.50 -32.81
N CYS A 23 -27.02 -7.37 -32.62
CA CYS A 23 -27.97 -8.42 -32.94
C CYS A 23 -27.57 -9.00 -34.29
N ARG A 24 -27.22 -10.29 -34.32
CA ARG A 24 -27.06 -11.02 -35.58
C ARG A 24 -28.43 -11.02 -36.25
N ASN A 25 -28.64 -10.05 -37.14
CA ASN A 25 -29.80 -10.06 -38.01
C ASN A 25 -29.75 -11.33 -38.85
N SER A 26 -30.88 -12.04 -38.89
CA SER A 26 -31.04 -13.25 -39.67
C SER A 26 -30.67 -13.01 -41.14
N ILE A 27 -29.92 -13.93 -41.73
CA ILE A 27 -29.56 -13.90 -43.15
C ILE A 27 -30.84 -14.06 -43.96
N ALA A 28 -31.42 -12.94 -44.41
CA ALA A 28 -32.45 -12.95 -45.44
C ALA A 28 -31.80 -13.42 -46.76
N ARG A 29 -32.27 -14.55 -47.30
CA ARG A 29 -31.82 -15.10 -48.59
C ARG A 29 -31.94 -14.03 -49.68
N ARG A 30 -30.81 -13.64 -50.28
CA ARG A 30 -30.74 -12.71 -51.41
C ARG A 30 -31.46 -13.28 -52.63
N LYS A 31 -32.48 -12.56 -53.13
CA LYS A 31 -32.79 -12.52 -54.57
C LYS A 31 -31.98 -11.37 -55.20
N PRO A 32 -31.63 -11.45 -56.50
CA PRO A 32 -30.79 -10.43 -57.13
C PRO A 32 -31.63 -9.20 -57.43
N SER A 33 -31.36 -8.09 -56.73
CA SER A 33 -31.79 -6.75 -57.17
C SER A 33 -30.68 -6.18 -58.05
N ALA A 34 -30.96 -6.00 -59.32
CA ALA A 34 -30.12 -5.26 -60.24
C ALA A 34 -30.00 -3.79 -59.81
N ASP A 35 -28.78 -3.27 -59.90
CA ASP A 35 -28.36 -1.87 -60.11
C ASP A 35 -29.10 -0.73 -59.39
N PHE A 36 -28.39 0.00 -58.50
CA PHE A 36 -28.19 1.46 -58.64
C PHE A 36 -27.26 2.14 -57.60
N LEU A 37 -26.52 1.42 -56.74
CA LEU A 37 -25.54 2.03 -55.82
C LEU A 37 -24.30 1.15 -55.65
N THR A 38 -23.42 1.11 -56.66
CA THR A 38 -22.09 0.51 -56.51
C THR A 38 -21.17 1.46 -55.77
N LEU A 39 -21.03 1.24 -54.46
CA LEU A 39 -19.97 1.87 -53.66
C LEU A 39 -18.61 1.59 -54.32
N PRO A 40 -17.66 2.55 -54.31
CA PRO A 40 -16.32 2.32 -54.84
C PRO A 40 -15.69 1.10 -54.17
N LYS A 41 -15.16 0.18 -54.99
CA LYS A 41 -14.46 -1.01 -54.49
C LYS A 41 -13.20 -0.56 -53.76
N VAL A 42 -13.28 -0.59 -52.43
CA VAL A 42 -12.13 -0.44 -51.55
C VAL A 42 -11.19 -1.61 -51.82
N GLY A 43 -9.94 -1.32 -52.17
CA GLY A 43 -8.93 -2.34 -52.45
C GLY A 43 -8.67 -3.22 -51.23
N SER A 44 -8.33 -4.50 -51.44
CA SER A 44 -8.02 -5.46 -50.36
C SER A 44 -6.81 -5.06 -49.50
N SER A 45 -6.05 -4.04 -49.92
CA SER A 45 -4.96 -3.42 -49.17
C SER A 45 -5.41 -2.38 -48.15
N VAL A 46 -6.68 -1.97 -48.17
CA VAL A 46 -7.22 -1.03 -47.19
C VAL A 46 -7.77 -1.83 -46.00
N PRO A 47 -7.27 -1.60 -44.77
CA PRO A 47 -7.77 -2.28 -43.59
C PRO A 47 -9.28 -2.08 -43.46
N SER A 48 -10.04 -3.18 -43.36
CA SER A 48 -11.49 -3.16 -43.23
C SER A 48 -11.98 -2.72 -41.85
N MET A 49 -11.05 -2.58 -40.89
CA MET A 49 -11.25 -2.01 -39.57
C MET A 49 -10.16 -0.97 -39.33
N GLY A 50 -10.58 0.26 -39.08
CA GLY A 50 -9.74 1.30 -38.49
C GLY A 50 -10.11 1.45 -37.03
N GLN A 51 -9.13 1.33 -36.14
CA GLN A 51 -9.31 1.69 -34.74
C GLN A 51 -9.13 3.20 -34.62
N VAL A 52 -10.19 3.90 -34.22
CA VAL A 52 -10.10 5.33 -33.93
C VAL A 52 -9.49 5.46 -32.54
N SER A 53 -8.20 5.79 -32.49
CA SER A 53 -7.48 6.05 -31.25
C SER A 53 -7.54 7.52 -30.88
N PHE A 54 -7.90 7.81 -29.62
CA PHE A 54 -7.93 9.17 -29.07
C PHE A 54 -6.52 9.67 -28.76
N GLN A 55 -6.32 10.99 -28.63
CA GLN A 55 -4.99 11.60 -28.38
C GLN A 55 -4.28 11.01 -27.13
N THR A 56 -5.03 10.61 -26.10
CA THR A 56 -4.54 9.92 -24.90
C THR A 56 -3.79 8.63 -25.24
N GLU A 57 -4.24 7.88 -26.24
CA GLU A 57 -3.65 6.62 -26.69
C GLU A 57 -2.32 6.84 -27.44
N ARG A 58 -2.15 8.00 -28.09
CA ARG A 58 -0.88 8.40 -28.72
C ARG A 58 0.18 8.75 -27.68
N ALA A 59 -0.17 9.60 -26.71
CA ALA A 59 0.75 9.97 -25.62
C ALA A 59 1.20 8.74 -24.81
N LEU A 60 0.30 7.78 -24.61
CA LEU A 60 0.61 6.49 -23.99
C LEU A 60 1.56 5.65 -24.84
N CYS A 61 1.30 5.51 -26.16
CA CYS A 61 2.22 4.82 -27.06
C CYS A 61 3.63 5.43 -27.04
N ASP A 62 3.72 6.77 -27.08
CA ASP A 62 5.00 7.49 -27.03
C ASP A 62 5.72 7.24 -25.70
N LEU A 63 5.00 7.28 -24.57
CA LEU A 63 5.57 6.93 -23.26
C LEU A 63 6.10 5.50 -23.25
N VAL A 64 5.34 4.52 -23.73
CA VAL A 64 5.76 3.12 -23.74
C VAL A 64 7.01 2.94 -24.60
N ALA A 65 7.06 3.53 -25.79
CA ALA A 65 8.25 3.51 -26.63
C ALA A 65 9.49 4.10 -25.91
N MET A 66 9.30 5.19 -25.15
CA MET A 66 10.35 5.80 -24.34
C MET A 66 10.80 4.91 -23.18
N GLN A 67 9.88 4.20 -22.51
CA GLN A 67 10.19 3.25 -21.42
C GLN A 67 11.08 2.10 -21.90
N PHE A 68 10.77 1.52 -23.06
CA PHE A 68 11.62 0.49 -23.67
C PHE A 68 12.96 1.07 -24.15
N SER A 69 12.94 2.25 -24.78
CA SER A 69 14.16 2.91 -25.29
C SER A 69 15.13 3.35 -24.19
N ALA A 70 14.63 3.64 -22.98
CA ALA A 70 15.45 3.94 -21.82
C ALA A 70 16.28 2.76 -21.33
N GLY A 71 15.95 1.52 -21.77
CA GLY A 71 16.71 0.30 -21.55
C GLY A 71 16.47 -0.39 -20.20
N VAL A 72 15.44 0.01 -19.45
CA VAL A 72 15.12 -0.60 -18.16
C VAL A 72 14.14 -1.78 -18.30
N LEU A 73 13.16 -1.61 -19.19
CA LEU A 73 12.25 -2.67 -19.59
C LEU A 73 12.83 -3.46 -20.76
N GLU A 74 12.66 -4.78 -20.73
CA GLU A 74 13.28 -5.66 -21.71
C GLU A 74 12.20 -6.21 -22.65
N ALA A 75 12.44 -6.15 -23.96
CA ALA A 75 11.51 -6.69 -24.96
C ALA A 75 11.25 -8.20 -24.77
N ARG A 76 12.20 -8.94 -24.20
CA ARG A 76 12.05 -10.38 -23.89
C ARG A 76 10.95 -10.69 -22.86
N ASP A 77 10.55 -9.70 -22.07
CA ASP A 77 9.47 -9.86 -21.09
C ASP A 77 8.08 -9.77 -21.74
N VAL A 78 7.99 -9.34 -23.01
CA VAL A 78 6.75 -9.27 -23.78
C VAL A 78 6.58 -10.58 -24.57
N GLN A 79 5.63 -11.41 -24.14
CA GLN A 79 5.37 -12.73 -24.74
C GLN A 79 4.53 -12.62 -26.03
N SER A 80 3.51 -11.76 -25.99
CA SER A 80 2.64 -11.47 -27.14
C SER A 80 2.32 -9.99 -27.18
N TYR A 81 2.51 -9.38 -28.33
CA TYR A 81 2.16 -7.98 -28.56
C TYR A 81 0.72 -7.89 -29.07
N GLY A 82 -0.20 -7.40 -28.24
CA GLY A 82 -1.53 -6.96 -28.66
C GLY A 82 -1.65 -5.44 -28.74
N SER A 83 -1.18 -4.73 -27.70
CA SER A 83 -1.21 -3.26 -27.62
C SER A 83 -0.03 -2.70 -26.82
N ALA A 84 0.26 -1.40 -26.97
CA ALA A 84 1.30 -0.73 -26.18
C ALA A 84 1.08 -0.81 -24.65
N PRO A 85 -0.14 -0.58 -24.12
CA PRO A 85 -0.41 -0.75 -22.69
C PRO A 85 -0.16 -2.20 -22.21
N GLN A 86 -0.58 -3.18 -23.01
CA GLN A 86 -0.35 -4.59 -22.70
C GLN A 86 1.14 -4.95 -22.69
N ALA A 87 1.91 -4.45 -23.66
CA ALA A 87 3.36 -4.65 -23.72
C ALA A 87 4.06 -4.01 -22.50
N MET A 88 3.63 -2.81 -22.10
CA MET A 88 4.11 -2.13 -20.90
C MET A 88 3.84 -2.96 -19.64
N ALA A 89 2.62 -3.49 -19.49
CA ALA A 89 2.26 -4.29 -18.33
C ALA A 89 3.06 -5.59 -18.23
N GLN A 90 3.22 -6.32 -19.35
CA GLN A 90 4.03 -7.53 -19.39
C GLN A 90 5.49 -7.24 -19.02
N ALA A 91 6.09 -6.21 -19.64
CA ALA A 91 7.48 -5.86 -19.39
C ALA A 91 7.71 -5.33 -17.97
N PHE A 92 6.81 -4.49 -17.45
CA PHE A 92 6.86 -4.01 -16.07
C PHE A 92 6.71 -5.17 -15.06
N THR A 93 5.80 -6.10 -15.31
CA THR A 93 5.63 -7.29 -14.48
C THR A 93 6.87 -8.18 -14.50
N GLY A 94 7.48 -8.37 -15.68
CA GLY A 94 8.76 -9.07 -15.82
C GLY A 94 9.87 -8.41 -15.01
N TRP A 95 10.00 -7.09 -15.13
CA TRP A 95 10.94 -6.29 -14.33
C TRP A 95 10.69 -6.44 -12.82
N LEU A 96 9.43 -6.28 -12.37
CA LEU A 96 9.04 -6.38 -10.98
C LEU A 96 9.39 -7.76 -10.40
N ARG A 97 9.08 -8.84 -11.13
CA ARG A 97 9.40 -10.23 -10.74
C ARG A 97 10.90 -10.47 -10.59
N ARG A 98 11.77 -9.76 -11.32
CA ARG A 98 13.23 -9.84 -11.13
C ARG A 98 13.70 -9.17 -9.84
N GLN A 99 13.00 -8.11 -9.40
CA GLN A 99 13.34 -7.38 -8.17
C GLN A 99 12.70 -8.01 -6.94
N GLN A 100 11.50 -8.55 -7.10
CA GLN A 100 10.66 -9.06 -6.03
C GLN A 100 11.01 -10.52 -5.70
N ARG A 101 11.08 -10.82 -4.40
CA ARG A 101 10.91 -12.18 -3.88
C ARG A 101 9.50 -12.30 -3.31
N GLN A 102 8.98 -13.52 -3.21
CA GLN A 102 7.69 -13.75 -2.54
C GLN A 102 7.71 -13.12 -1.15
N TRP A 103 6.80 -12.18 -0.93
CA TRP A 103 6.53 -11.59 0.37
C TRP A 103 5.60 -12.51 1.17
N ARG A 104 5.75 -12.50 2.49
CA ARG A 104 5.00 -13.38 3.40
C ARG A 104 4.01 -12.61 4.27
N ALA A 105 4.41 -11.43 4.71
CA ALA A 105 3.65 -10.60 5.64
C ALA A 105 2.99 -9.40 4.94
N LEU A 106 3.61 -8.90 3.88
CA LEU A 106 3.09 -7.75 3.14
C LEU A 106 2.03 -8.16 2.11
N ASN A 107 0.85 -7.56 2.20
CA ASN A 107 -0.28 -7.75 1.29
C ASN A 107 -0.51 -6.47 0.47
N PHE A 108 0.01 -6.44 -0.75
CA PHE A 108 -0.24 -5.35 -1.69
C PHE A 108 0.06 -5.77 -3.12
N GLN A 109 -0.45 -5.01 -4.07
CA GLN A 109 -0.17 -5.20 -5.49
C GLN A 109 0.15 -3.88 -6.20
N PHE A 110 0.95 -4.01 -7.25
CA PHE A 110 1.23 -2.92 -8.19
C PHE A 110 0.31 -3.06 -9.39
N LEU A 111 -0.44 -2.00 -9.69
CA LEU A 111 -1.34 -1.92 -10.83
C LEU A 111 -0.92 -0.77 -11.76
N LEU A 112 -1.31 -0.86 -13.03
CA LEU A 112 -1.08 0.19 -14.00
C LEU A 112 -2.43 0.75 -14.43
N TYR A 113 -2.60 2.06 -14.28
CA TYR A 113 -3.81 2.77 -14.69
C TYR A 113 -3.47 3.92 -15.64
N GLY A 114 -4.30 4.11 -16.66
CA GLY A 114 -4.26 5.31 -17.48
C GLY A 114 -4.78 6.52 -16.72
N SER A 115 -4.43 7.71 -17.19
CA SER A 115 -4.81 8.98 -16.56
C SER A 115 -6.32 9.13 -16.29
N GLU A 116 -7.16 8.75 -17.25
CA GLU A 116 -8.63 8.83 -17.14
C GLU A 116 -9.18 7.92 -16.01
N ALA A 117 -8.64 6.71 -15.87
CA ALA A 117 -9.04 5.78 -14.81
C ALA A 117 -8.62 6.31 -13.42
N VAL A 118 -7.45 6.94 -13.32
CA VAL A 118 -7.03 7.58 -12.06
C VAL A 118 -7.94 8.75 -11.73
N ALA A 119 -8.27 9.60 -12.71
CA ALA A 119 -9.18 10.72 -12.49
C ALA A 119 -10.56 10.28 -11.97
N GLU A 120 -11.12 9.20 -12.53
CA GLU A 120 -12.39 8.61 -12.06
C GLU A 120 -12.31 8.13 -10.60
N ILE A 121 -11.20 7.50 -10.22
CA ILE A 121 -10.99 7.05 -8.83
C ILE A 121 -10.86 8.25 -7.87
N VAL A 122 -10.15 9.29 -8.30
CA VAL A 122 -9.87 10.48 -7.48
C VAL A 122 -11.08 11.39 -7.32
N GLU A 123 -12.02 11.41 -8.27
CA GLU A 123 -13.20 12.29 -8.28
C GLU A 123 -14.03 12.26 -6.98
N TYR A 124 -14.04 11.10 -6.30
CA TYR A 124 -14.81 10.85 -5.09
C TYR A 124 -14.01 11.03 -3.78
N GLN A 125 -12.76 11.51 -3.84
CA GLN A 125 -11.86 11.66 -2.69
C GLN A 125 -11.96 13.05 -2.04
N GLU A 126 -11.83 13.13 -0.71
CA GLU A 126 -11.88 14.41 0.05
C GLU A 126 -10.81 15.44 -0.37
N HIS A 127 -9.71 14.98 -0.96
CA HIS A 127 -8.59 15.82 -1.42
C HIS A 127 -8.42 15.84 -2.95
N ARG A 128 -9.49 15.57 -3.70
CA ARG A 128 -9.41 15.48 -5.18
C ARG A 128 -8.80 16.71 -5.86
N ASP A 129 -8.98 17.90 -5.28
CA ASP A 129 -8.52 19.16 -5.86
C ASP A 129 -6.98 19.27 -5.83
N ASP A 130 -6.30 18.44 -5.05
CA ASP A 130 -4.83 18.36 -5.00
C ASP A 130 -4.24 17.51 -6.14
N PHE A 131 -5.09 16.81 -6.91
CA PHE A 131 -4.64 15.95 -8.01
C PHE A 131 -4.81 16.63 -9.37
N GLU A 132 -3.69 16.93 -10.02
CA GLU A 132 -3.66 17.32 -11.43
C GLU A 132 -3.01 16.20 -12.25
N PRO A 133 -3.73 15.57 -13.20
CA PRO A 133 -3.14 14.52 -14.01
C PRO A 133 -2.07 15.07 -14.96
N ASP A 134 -0.82 14.67 -14.74
CA ASP A 134 0.37 15.15 -15.48
C ASP A 134 1.04 14.08 -16.37
N ALA A 135 0.65 12.81 -16.21
CA ALA A 135 1.18 11.68 -16.99
C ALA A 135 0.07 10.86 -17.67
N PRO A 136 0.36 10.19 -18.81
CA PRO A 136 -0.62 9.33 -19.48
C PRO A 136 -0.78 7.96 -18.78
N LEU A 137 0.16 7.57 -17.91
CA LEU A 137 0.17 6.30 -17.20
C LEU A 137 0.68 6.48 -15.77
N TYR A 138 0.02 5.82 -14.82
CA TYR A 138 0.37 5.79 -13.41
C TYR A 138 0.61 4.37 -12.91
N LEU A 139 1.64 4.21 -12.08
CA LEU A 139 1.83 3.06 -11.23
C LEU A 139 1.01 3.29 -9.95
N THR A 140 0.11 2.36 -9.67
CA THR A 140 -0.77 2.41 -8.50
C THR A 140 -0.39 1.31 -7.54
N VAL A 141 -0.43 1.62 -6.25
CA VAL A 141 -0.31 0.61 -5.20
C VAL A 141 -1.68 0.39 -4.59
N GLU A 142 -2.11 -0.86 -4.52
CA GLU A 142 -3.36 -1.26 -3.89
C GLU A 142 -3.10 -2.20 -2.72
N PHE A 143 -3.83 -1.99 -1.63
CA PHE A 143 -3.95 -2.91 -0.51
C PHE A 143 -5.32 -3.58 -0.62
N PRO A 144 -5.41 -4.82 -1.13
CA PRO A 144 -6.70 -5.44 -1.40
C PRO A 144 -7.45 -5.83 -0.11
N ASP A 145 -6.72 -6.10 0.97
CA ASP A 145 -7.25 -6.51 2.27
C ASP A 145 -6.24 -6.18 3.38
N ASP A 146 -6.70 -6.16 4.63
CA ASP A 146 -5.86 -5.88 5.80
C ASP A 146 -5.44 -7.17 6.50
N TYR A 147 -4.15 -7.49 6.40
CA TYR A 147 -3.59 -8.66 7.09
C TYR A 147 -3.11 -8.26 8.49
N VAL A 148 -3.90 -8.66 9.49
CA VAL A 148 -3.68 -8.36 10.89
C VAL A 148 -2.90 -9.49 11.58
N TYR A 149 -1.76 -9.16 12.16
CA TYR A 149 -0.88 -10.12 12.83
C TYR A 149 -0.57 -9.71 14.28
N SER A 150 -0.72 -10.66 15.20
CA SER A 150 -0.34 -10.47 16.61
C SER A 150 1.14 -10.76 16.87
N ILE A 151 1.81 -9.84 17.56
CA ILE A 151 3.19 -10.01 18.05
C ILE A 151 3.22 -10.76 19.39
N GLY A 152 2.14 -10.70 20.17
CA GLY A 152 2.09 -11.07 21.60
C GLY A 152 2.62 -12.46 21.94
N ALA A 153 2.44 -13.44 21.04
CA ALA A 153 2.95 -14.81 21.23
C ALA A 153 4.49 -14.90 21.27
N HIS A 154 5.19 -13.91 20.69
CA HIS A 154 6.65 -13.87 20.58
C HIS A 154 7.29 -12.73 21.35
N ALA A 155 6.49 -11.77 21.84
CA ALA A 155 6.99 -10.59 22.54
C ALA A 155 7.90 -10.96 23.74
N GLU A 156 7.49 -11.93 24.56
CA GLU A 156 8.27 -12.36 25.73
C GLU A 156 9.60 -13.03 25.35
N GLU A 157 9.61 -13.86 24.31
CA GLU A 157 10.85 -14.48 23.79
C GLU A 157 11.87 -13.39 23.38
N LEU A 158 11.41 -12.35 22.69
CA LEU A 158 12.25 -11.24 22.23
C LEU A 158 12.72 -10.38 23.41
N ARG A 159 11.85 -10.14 24.39
CA ARG A 159 12.14 -9.36 25.60
C ARG A 159 13.22 -10.03 26.45
N MET A 160 13.15 -11.35 26.59
CA MET A 160 14.16 -12.15 27.31
C MET A 160 15.53 -12.13 26.61
N ALA A 161 15.58 -11.96 25.29
CA ALA A 161 16.84 -11.87 24.55
C ALA A 161 17.53 -10.51 24.71
N ASP A 162 16.79 -9.41 24.52
CA ASP A 162 17.20 -8.04 24.88
C ASP A 162 15.93 -7.18 24.97
N PRO A 163 15.67 -6.49 26.10
CA PRO A 163 14.45 -5.68 26.27
C PRO A 163 14.25 -4.59 25.20
N ARG A 164 15.30 -4.18 24.48
CA ARG A 164 15.23 -3.15 23.43
C ARG A 164 15.06 -3.74 22.03
N LEU A 165 15.07 -5.06 21.88
CA LEU A 165 15.01 -5.70 20.56
C LEU A 165 13.69 -5.41 19.86
N LEU A 166 12.56 -5.63 20.54
CA LEU A 166 11.23 -5.37 20.01
C LEU A 166 10.98 -3.87 19.74
N PRO A 167 11.24 -2.94 20.69
CA PRO A 167 11.17 -1.50 20.39
C PRO A 167 12.04 -1.08 19.20
N THR A 168 13.24 -1.66 19.08
CA THR A 168 14.13 -1.40 17.93
C THR A 168 13.51 -1.89 16.62
N ALA A 169 12.86 -3.07 16.63
CA ALA A 169 12.19 -3.61 15.46
C ALA A 169 11.07 -2.69 14.99
N LEU A 170 10.13 -2.36 15.88
CA LEU A 170 8.98 -1.51 15.57
C LEU A 170 9.41 -0.12 15.09
N ARG A 171 10.43 0.47 15.70
CA ARG A 171 10.97 1.77 15.24
C ARG A 171 11.59 1.69 13.85
N LEU A 172 12.29 0.60 13.53
CA LEU A 172 12.87 0.42 12.19
C LEU A 172 11.79 0.12 11.14
N ILE A 173 10.74 -0.60 11.52
CA ILE A 173 9.54 -0.80 10.70
C ILE A 173 8.86 0.53 10.42
N ALA A 174 8.57 1.35 11.44
CA ALA A 174 7.97 2.68 11.26
C ALA A 174 8.80 3.55 10.30
N LYS A 175 10.13 3.53 10.46
CA LYS A 175 11.03 4.27 9.56
C LYS A 175 11.03 3.72 8.13
N ALA A 176 10.92 2.41 7.96
CA ALA A 176 10.81 1.78 6.64
C ALA A 176 9.46 2.09 6.00
N SER A 177 8.37 1.98 6.76
CA SER A 177 7.00 2.32 6.39
C SER A 177 6.92 3.73 5.81
N GLY A 178 7.44 4.73 6.54
CA GLY A 178 7.50 6.13 6.07
C GLY A 178 8.42 6.38 4.86
N ARG A 179 9.16 5.37 4.38
CA ARG A 179 9.94 5.43 3.12
C ARG A 179 9.37 4.54 2.03
N THR A 180 8.41 3.67 2.31
CA THR A 180 7.88 2.71 1.34
C THR A 180 6.36 2.71 1.33
N LEU A 181 5.74 1.82 2.10
CA LEU A 181 4.32 1.53 2.11
C LEU A 181 3.90 1.45 3.57
N ASN A 182 2.65 1.85 3.83
CA ASN A 182 2.13 1.87 5.19
C ASN A 182 2.12 0.46 5.80
N VAL A 183 2.83 0.32 6.93
CA VAL A 183 2.66 -0.77 7.88
C VAL A 183 2.14 -0.17 9.17
N ARG A 184 0.96 -0.62 9.59
CA ARG A 184 0.29 -0.16 10.81
C ARG A 184 0.87 -0.87 12.02
N LEU A 185 1.13 -0.12 13.08
CA LEU A 185 1.83 -0.56 14.29
C LEU A 185 0.95 -0.39 15.54
N PRO A 186 1.27 -1.08 16.66
CA PRO A 186 0.45 -1.03 17.87
C PRO A 186 0.17 0.38 18.41
N HIS A 187 1.16 1.27 18.36
CA HIS A 187 0.98 2.66 18.84
C HIS A 187 -0.10 3.44 18.09
N GLU A 188 -0.32 3.15 16.79
CA GLU A 188 -1.35 3.82 16.00
C GLU A 188 -2.76 3.44 16.49
N PHE A 189 -2.96 2.22 17.00
CA PHE A 189 -4.24 1.84 17.61
C PHE A 189 -4.51 2.59 18.91
N LEU A 190 -3.47 2.88 19.69
CA LEU A 190 -3.60 3.71 20.89
C LEU A 190 -3.95 5.15 20.52
N GLU A 191 -3.34 5.69 19.45
CA GLU A 191 -3.64 7.00 18.91
C GLU A 191 -5.08 7.08 18.37
N ASP A 192 -5.51 6.08 17.59
CA ASP A 192 -6.89 5.98 17.09
C ASP A 192 -7.91 5.96 18.24
N PHE A 193 -7.65 5.14 19.25
CA PHE A 193 -8.50 5.07 20.44
C PHE A 193 -8.53 6.41 21.18
N ALA A 194 -7.38 7.07 21.31
CA ALA A 194 -7.31 8.37 21.94
C ALA A 194 -8.10 9.44 21.18
N CYS A 195 -8.08 9.41 19.84
CA CYS A 195 -8.88 10.32 19.00
C CYS A 195 -10.39 10.18 19.27
N TRP A 196 -10.89 8.99 19.57
CA TRP A 196 -12.32 8.79 19.78
C TRP A 196 -12.76 9.04 21.22
N TYR A 197 -11.92 8.68 22.19
CA TYR A 197 -12.34 8.64 23.59
C TYR A 197 -11.63 9.67 24.48
N TRP A 198 -10.49 10.20 24.05
CA TRP A 198 -9.54 10.98 24.87
C TRP A 198 -9.08 12.30 24.21
N ASP A 199 -9.89 12.89 23.34
CA ASP A 199 -9.60 14.14 22.63
C ASP A 199 -8.26 14.13 21.84
N GLY A 200 -7.81 12.95 21.41
CA GLY A 200 -6.59 12.77 20.61
C GLY A 200 -5.29 12.73 21.42
N ASP A 201 -5.32 12.75 22.75
CA ASP A 201 -4.11 12.62 23.58
C ASP A 201 -3.97 11.21 24.16
N ALA A 202 -3.09 10.41 23.56
CA ALA A 202 -2.77 9.05 23.98
C ALA A 202 -2.04 8.95 25.34
N THR A 203 -1.71 10.08 25.98
CA THR A 203 -0.94 10.14 27.24
C THR A 203 -1.71 10.66 28.43
N VAL A 204 -3.01 10.88 28.26
CA VAL A 204 -3.91 11.27 29.35
C VAL A 204 -4.01 10.20 30.42
N THR A 205 -4.35 10.63 31.63
CA THR A 205 -4.61 9.73 32.75
C THR A 205 -6.11 9.53 32.95
N ASP A 206 -6.48 8.48 33.68
CA ASP A 206 -7.88 8.24 34.07
C ASP A 206 -8.55 9.48 34.66
N THR A 207 -7.83 10.24 35.50
CA THR A 207 -8.41 11.44 36.14
C THR A 207 -8.75 12.54 35.14
N ASP A 208 -8.04 12.61 34.03
CA ASP A 208 -8.25 13.64 33.01
C ASP A 208 -9.50 13.35 32.18
N VAL A 209 -9.73 12.07 31.83
CA VAL A 209 -10.82 11.68 30.91
C VAL A 209 -12.13 11.32 31.61
N VAL A 210 -12.11 10.95 32.90
CA VAL A 210 -13.30 10.47 33.63
C VAL A 210 -14.46 11.46 33.55
N LYS A 211 -14.20 12.77 33.54
CA LYS A 211 -15.25 13.79 33.48
C LYS A 211 -16.00 13.75 32.14
N GLU A 212 -15.27 13.72 31.02
CA GLU A 212 -15.87 13.70 29.69
C GLU A 212 -16.48 12.33 29.37
N LEU A 213 -15.83 11.23 29.77
CA LEU A 213 -16.40 9.89 29.65
C LEU A 213 -17.73 9.74 30.40
N ARG A 214 -17.85 10.35 31.59
CA ARG A 214 -19.12 10.37 32.34
C ARG A 214 -20.21 11.15 31.63
N ARG A 215 -19.84 12.18 30.88
CA ARG A 215 -20.77 13.01 30.10
C ARG A 215 -21.28 12.25 28.88
N SER A 216 -20.41 11.50 28.20
CA SER A 216 -20.73 10.80 26.96
C SER A 216 -21.41 9.44 27.18
N TYR A 217 -20.97 8.64 28.14
CA TYR A 217 -21.39 7.23 28.29
C TYR A 217 -22.23 6.94 29.52
N GLY A 218 -22.24 7.83 30.53
CA GLY A 218 -23.06 7.67 31.72
C GLY A 218 -22.29 7.83 33.03
N ARG A 219 -23.04 7.99 34.13
CA ARG A 219 -22.44 8.29 35.45
C ARG A 219 -21.89 7.06 36.17
N LYS A 220 -22.31 5.84 35.82
CA LYS A 220 -21.85 4.63 36.51
C LYS A 220 -20.50 4.20 35.94
N LYS A 221 -19.59 3.79 36.83
CA LYS A 221 -18.24 3.36 36.43
C LYS A 221 -18.28 2.24 35.38
N THR A 222 -19.23 1.31 35.50
CA THR A 222 -19.45 0.21 34.55
C THR A 222 -19.67 0.67 33.12
N ASP A 223 -20.21 1.86 32.91
CA ASP A 223 -20.62 2.35 31.59
C ASP A 223 -19.41 2.87 30.80
N TYR A 224 -18.37 3.36 31.49
CA TYR A 224 -17.20 3.97 30.87
C TYR A 224 -15.85 3.33 31.24
N GLN A 225 -15.83 2.34 32.13
CA GLN A 225 -14.59 1.73 32.65
C GLN A 225 -13.70 1.17 31.53
N ARG A 226 -14.29 0.62 30.48
CA ARG A 226 -13.54 0.07 29.34
C ARG A 226 -12.76 1.14 28.56
N TYR A 227 -13.18 2.41 28.64
CA TYR A 227 -12.51 3.51 27.95
C TYR A 227 -11.47 4.22 28.80
N LEU A 228 -11.13 3.71 29.98
CA LEU A 228 -10.09 4.32 30.81
C LEU A 228 -8.69 4.00 30.27
N PRO A 229 -7.76 4.98 30.26
CA PRO A 229 -6.37 4.77 29.90
C PRO A 229 -5.72 3.61 30.63
N SER A 230 -5.96 3.46 31.93
CA SER A 230 -5.43 2.35 32.75
C SER A 230 -5.91 0.96 32.34
N VAL A 231 -7.00 0.87 31.57
CA VAL A 231 -7.62 -0.40 31.14
C VAL A 231 -7.28 -0.69 29.67
N ALA A 232 -7.39 0.31 28.80
CA ALA A 232 -7.24 0.13 27.35
C ALA A 232 -5.78 0.21 26.87
N SER A 233 -4.94 1.08 27.47
CA SER A 233 -3.64 1.43 26.86
C SER A 233 -2.71 0.22 26.71
N ASP A 234 -2.57 -0.59 27.76
CA ASP A 234 -1.68 -1.77 27.72
C ASP A 234 -2.20 -2.88 26.79
N GLN A 235 -3.52 -2.93 26.57
CA GLN A 235 -4.12 -3.89 25.64
C GLN A 235 -3.91 -3.49 24.17
N LEU A 236 -3.86 -2.19 23.89
CA LEU A 236 -3.65 -1.63 22.55
C LEU A 236 -2.15 -1.57 22.20
N CYS A 237 -1.35 -0.98 23.09
CA CYS A 237 0.07 -0.77 22.91
C CYS A 237 0.81 -0.88 24.26
N PRO A 238 1.32 -2.07 24.60
CA PRO A 238 2.22 -2.24 25.74
C PRO A 238 3.41 -1.29 25.68
N VAL A 239 3.97 -0.95 26.85
CA VAL A 239 5.06 0.05 26.98
C VAL A 239 6.31 -0.29 26.15
N ASP A 240 6.59 -1.57 25.93
CA ASP A 240 7.72 -2.04 25.12
C ASP A 240 7.39 -2.17 23.62
N MET A 241 6.15 -1.87 23.23
CA MET A 241 5.72 -1.73 21.84
C MET A 241 5.50 -0.27 21.43
N ASP A 242 5.44 0.65 22.39
CA ASP A 242 5.42 2.09 22.11
C ASP A 242 6.79 2.54 21.58
N ILE A 243 6.80 3.05 20.35
CA ILE A 243 8.03 3.52 19.70
C ILE A 243 8.38 4.96 20.08
N TYR A 244 7.45 5.67 20.71
CA TYR A 244 7.63 7.00 21.24
C TYR A 244 7.75 6.97 22.76
N SER A 245 8.27 8.04 23.32
CA SER A 245 8.26 8.29 24.75
C SER A 245 8.04 9.77 24.93
N ILE A 246 7.05 10.15 25.73
CA ILE A 246 6.82 11.56 26.05
C ILE A 246 7.67 11.93 27.26
N ARG A 247 8.53 12.93 27.07
CA ARG A 247 9.07 13.67 28.21
C ARG A 247 8.00 14.66 28.66
N GLN A 248 7.24 14.33 29.69
CA GLN A 248 6.12 15.14 30.21
C GLN A 248 6.51 16.61 30.45
N LYS A 249 7.75 16.88 30.89
CA LYS A 249 8.27 18.25 31.08
C LYS A 249 8.50 19.04 29.80
N GLU A 250 8.82 18.36 28.70
CA GLU A 250 9.19 19.00 27.42
C GLU A 250 8.01 19.00 26.42
N ARG A 251 6.92 18.26 26.69
CA ARG A 251 5.82 17.98 25.72
C ARG A 251 6.36 17.62 24.34
N ARG A 252 7.46 16.87 24.31
CA ARG A 252 8.13 16.45 23.08
C ARG A 252 8.19 14.93 23.04
N PHE A 253 7.74 14.39 21.91
CA PHE A 253 7.95 13.00 21.55
C PHE A 253 9.44 12.77 21.30
N ARG A 254 10.02 11.83 22.06
CA ARG A 254 11.35 11.31 21.75
C ARG A 254 11.22 9.84 21.36
N PRO A 255 11.77 9.44 20.20
CA PRO A 255 11.74 8.04 19.83
C PRO A 255 12.59 7.23 20.82
N GLN A 256 12.10 6.06 21.21
CA GLN A 256 12.79 5.21 22.18
C GLN A 256 14.21 4.85 21.71
N PRO A 257 15.19 4.71 22.63
CA PRO A 257 16.56 4.36 22.26
C PRO A 257 16.62 3.03 21.50
N LYS A 258 17.15 3.06 20.28
CA LYS A 258 17.31 1.84 19.46
C LYS A 258 18.68 1.20 19.64
N LEU A 259 18.75 -0.12 19.45
CA LEU A 259 20.02 -0.84 19.35
C LEU A 259 20.80 -0.34 18.11
N SER A 260 22.11 -0.16 18.28
CA SER A 260 23.00 0.18 17.16
C SER A 260 23.23 -1.06 16.28
N ILE A 261 23.70 -0.85 15.04
CA ILE A 261 24.06 -1.96 14.13
C ILE A 261 25.11 -2.89 14.78
N ALA A 262 26.06 -2.33 15.53
CA ALA A 262 27.05 -3.12 16.25
C ALA A 262 26.43 -3.95 17.38
N ALA A 263 25.48 -3.37 18.13
CA ALA A 263 24.75 -4.08 19.18
C ALA A 263 23.88 -5.21 18.61
N LEU A 264 23.18 -4.97 17.49
CA LEU A 264 22.39 -5.99 16.78
C LEU A 264 23.27 -7.15 16.28
N ARG A 265 24.43 -6.84 15.69
CA ARG A 265 25.40 -7.87 15.28
C ARG A 265 25.98 -8.65 16.45
N ARG A 266 26.20 -8.01 17.60
CA ARG A 266 26.62 -8.69 18.83
C ARG A 266 25.52 -9.63 19.31
N LEU A 267 24.27 -9.14 19.39
CA LEU A 267 23.12 -9.93 19.82
C LEU A 267 22.92 -11.17 18.93
N HIS A 268 23.04 -11.00 17.61
CA HIS A 268 23.01 -12.13 16.67
C HIS A 268 24.05 -13.21 17.00
N ARG A 269 25.26 -12.84 17.42
CA ARG A 269 26.34 -13.79 17.77
C ARG A 269 26.18 -14.43 19.15
N THR A 270 25.52 -13.74 20.09
CA THR A 270 25.41 -14.18 21.49
C THR A 270 24.09 -14.87 21.82
N THR A 271 23.09 -14.74 20.95
CA THR A 271 21.76 -15.32 21.13
C THR A 271 21.49 -16.34 20.02
N ALA A 272 20.54 -17.25 20.26
CA ALA A 272 20.12 -18.25 19.28
C ALA A 272 18.65 -18.02 18.83
N GLY A 273 18.17 -18.87 17.92
CA GLY A 273 16.74 -18.94 17.58
C GLY A 273 16.19 -17.74 16.80
N ARG A 274 14.96 -17.33 17.12
CA ARG A 274 14.25 -16.24 16.43
C ARG A 274 14.88 -14.89 16.72
N ALA A 275 15.22 -14.62 17.98
CA ALA A 275 15.86 -13.35 18.38
C ALA A 275 17.19 -13.11 17.65
N SER A 276 18.00 -14.15 17.46
CA SER A 276 19.25 -14.07 16.69
C SER A 276 19.02 -13.71 15.23
N ARG A 277 18.05 -14.36 14.57
CA ARG A 277 17.67 -14.07 13.17
C ARG A 277 17.09 -12.67 13.03
N LEU A 278 16.23 -12.26 13.96
CA LEU A 278 15.65 -10.91 13.97
C LEU A 278 16.76 -9.87 14.11
N ALA A 279 17.70 -10.04 15.03
CA ALA A 279 18.82 -9.11 15.19
C ALA A 279 19.66 -8.97 13.91
N GLN A 280 19.88 -10.05 13.17
CA GLN A 280 20.56 -10.02 11.87
C GLN A 280 19.77 -9.21 10.83
N GLU A 281 18.48 -9.51 10.67
CA GLU A 281 17.62 -8.82 9.68
C GLU A 281 17.42 -7.33 10.04
N LEU A 282 17.36 -6.99 11.33
CA LEU A 282 17.30 -5.59 11.80
C LEU A 282 18.61 -4.83 11.55
N ALA A 283 19.77 -5.52 11.62
CA ALA A 283 21.05 -4.91 11.30
C ALA A 283 21.14 -4.56 9.81
N GLU A 284 20.62 -5.43 8.94
CA GLU A 284 20.55 -5.18 7.50
C GLU A 284 19.51 -4.09 7.17
N LEU A 285 18.32 -4.13 7.78
CA LEU A 285 17.31 -3.09 7.64
C LEU A 285 17.85 -1.72 8.07
N SER A 286 18.52 -1.66 9.22
CA SER A 286 19.20 -0.46 9.70
C SER A 286 20.22 0.07 8.69
N ARG A 287 20.99 -0.82 8.05
CA ARG A 287 21.98 -0.46 7.04
C ARG A 287 21.32 0.14 5.79
N LEU A 288 20.23 -0.43 5.31
CA LEU A 288 19.45 0.11 4.18
C LEU A 288 18.85 1.48 4.52
N LEU A 289 18.36 1.65 5.74
CA LEU A 289 17.80 2.92 6.23
C LEU A 289 18.84 3.98 6.61
N CYS A 290 20.12 3.64 6.59
CA CYS A 290 21.23 4.57 6.74
C CYS A 290 21.65 5.22 5.41
N ASP A 291 21.04 4.86 4.28
CA ASP A 291 21.23 5.58 3.02
C ASP A 291 20.87 7.06 3.22
N ARG A 292 21.72 7.95 2.67
CA ARG A 292 21.61 9.42 2.81
C ARG A 292 20.39 9.96 2.09
N ASP A 293 19.86 9.21 1.13
CA ASP A 293 18.61 9.55 0.48
C ASP A 293 17.45 9.38 1.46
N THR A 294 16.86 10.50 1.85
CA THR A 294 15.70 10.56 2.74
C THR A 294 14.39 10.54 1.97
N LYS A 295 14.42 10.61 0.64
CA LYS A 295 13.21 10.63 -0.17
C LYS A 295 12.50 9.27 -0.09
N PRO A 296 11.15 9.25 -0.12
CA PRO A 296 10.39 8.00 -0.14
C PRO A 296 10.77 7.20 -1.38
N ALA A 297 10.72 5.87 -1.37
CA ALA A 297 11.08 5.09 -2.55
C ALA A 297 10.04 5.19 -3.67
N PHE A 298 8.79 5.46 -3.30
CA PHE A 298 7.65 5.67 -4.19
C PHE A 298 7.22 7.12 -4.07
N ASP A 299 7.25 7.83 -5.19
CA ASP A 299 6.96 9.28 -5.25
C ASP A 299 5.50 9.45 -5.65
N PHE A 300 4.60 9.23 -4.69
CA PHE A 300 3.18 9.34 -4.93
C PHE A 300 2.82 10.80 -5.26
N ALA A 301 2.22 11.03 -6.42
CA ALA A 301 1.66 12.32 -6.79
C ALA A 301 0.35 12.58 -6.04
N PHE A 302 -0.40 11.52 -5.76
CA PHE A 302 -1.63 11.56 -4.99
C PHE A 302 -1.75 10.33 -4.10
N MET A 303 -2.18 10.56 -2.85
CA MET A 303 -2.42 9.52 -1.84
C MET A 303 -3.84 9.71 -1.31
N PRO A 304 -4.82 8.92 -1.80
CA PRO A 304 -6.19 8.97 -1.28
C PRO A 304 -6.25 8.40 0.14
N GLU A 305 -7.42 8.48 0.76
CA GLU A 305 -7.65 7.88 2.08
C GLU A 305 -7.70 6.35 1.99
N CYS A 306 -6.53 5.72 2.11
CA CYS A 306 -6.39 4.28 2.05
C CYS A 306 -6.80 3.63 3.37
N VAL A 307 -7.81 2.77 3.31
CA VAL A 307 -8.41 2.14 4.49
C VAL A 307 -7.49 1.08 5.10
N TYR A 308 -6.90 0.27 4.24
CA TYR A 308 -6.07 -0.85 4.62
C TYR A 308 -4.61 -0.44 4.75
N ALA A 309 -3.80 -1.33 5.34
CA ALA A 309 -2.36 -1.20 5.36
C ALA A 309 -1.73 -2.39 4.61
N ALA A 310 -0.48 -2.24 4.16
CA ALA A 310 0.24 -3.36 3.57
C ALA A 310 0.46 -4.50 4.58
N CYS A 311 0.46 -4.18 5.88
CA CYS A 311 0.48 -5.13 6.99
C CYS A 311 0.07 -4.38 8.25
N THR A 312 -0.71 -5.04 9.11
CA THR A 312 -1.12 -4.50 10.41
C THR A 312 -0.56 -5.36 11.52
N LEU A 313 0.20 -4.73 12.44
CA LEU A 313 0.75 -5.39 13.62
C LEU A 313 0.00 -4.94 14.87
N ILE A 314 -0.49 -5.92 15.63
CA ILE A 314 -1.19 -5.70 16.91
C ILE A 314 -0.39 -6.33 18.06
N ALA A 315 -0.51 -5.75 19.26
CA ALA A 315 0.11 -6.31 20.44
C ALA A 315 -0.49 -7.69 20.74
N HIS A 316 -1.81 -7.73 20.95
CA HIS A 316 -2.60 -8.92 21.22
C HIS A 316 -3.92 -8.84 20.48
N ASP A 317 -4.46 -9.99 20.10
CA ASP A 317 -5.84 -10.07 19.61
C ASP A 317 -6.80 -9.87 20.78
N ASN A 318 -7.66 -8.85 20.70
CA ASN A 318 -8.61 -8.48 21.74
C ASN A 318 -9.79 -7.65 21.17
N ASP A 319 -10.84 -7.50 21.97
CA ASP A 319 -12.06 -6.79 21.58
C ASP A 319 -11.83 -5.32 21.20
N TYR A 320 -10.82 -4.65 21.76
CA TYR A 320 -10.51 -3.26 21.39
C TYR A 320 -9.99 -3.15 19.97
N ILE A 321 -9.09 -4.06 19.58
CA ILE A 321 -8.55 -4.10 18.21
C ILE A 321 -9.67 -4.37 17.21
N GLY A 322 -10.50 -5.39 17.47
CA GLY A 322 -11.65 -5.71 16.61
C GLY A 322 -12.58 -4.51 16.45
N GLN A 323 -12.96 -3.86 17.56
CA GLN A 323 -13.81 -2.68 17.51
C GLN A 323 -13.16 -1.51 16.74
N LEU A 324 -11.88 -1.21 16.98
CA LEU A 324 -11.19 -0.11 16.28
C LEU A 324 -11.11 -0.34 14.77
N LEU A 325 -10.85 -1.58 14.34
CA LEU A 325 -10.83 -1.92 12.93
C LEU A 325 -12.22 -1.81 12.30
N ASP A 326 -13.24 -2.37 12.96
CA ASP A 326 -14.63 -2.28 12.49
C ASP A 326 -15.09 -0.82 12.36
N ASP A 327 -14.86 -0.03 13.39
CA ASP A 327 -15.24 1.39 13.40
C ASP A 327 -14.45 2.18 12.34
N ARG A 328 -13.16 1.87 12.09
CA ARG A 328 -12.37 2.44 10.98
C ARG A 328 -12.96 2.07 9.63
N TYR A 329 -13.30 0.81 9.41
CA TYR A 329 -13.87 0.36 8.14
C TYR A 329 -15.26 0.94 7.91
N ASN A 330 -16.07 1.06 8.97
CA ASN A 330 -17.37 1.70 8.91
C ASN A 330 -17.25 3.20 8.60
N PHE A 331 -16.29 3.90 9.21
CA PHE A 331 -16.02 5.30 8.93
C PHE A 331 -15.59 5.49 7.47
N ALA A 332 -14.64 4.69 7.01
CA ALA A 332 -14.18 4.71 5.63
C ALA A 332 -15.30 4.42 4.61
N ALA A 333 -16.19 3.47 4.92
CA ALA A 333 -17.33 3.13 4.06
C ALA A 333 -18.40 4.22 4.00
N GLN A 334 -18.45 5.12 4.99
CA GLN A 334 -19.32 6.30 4.98
C GLN A 334 -18.69 7.51 4.29
N GLY A 335 -17.35 7.53 4.17
CA GLY A 335 -16.56 8.57 3.52
C GLY A 335 -16.05 8.16 2.13
N SER A 336 -14.85 8.63 1.80
CA SER A 336 -14.18 8.35 0.52
C SER A 336 -13.13 7.23 0.61
N GLY A 337 -13.27 6.31 1.55
CA GLY A 337 -12.28 5.26 1.77
C GLY A 337 -12.01 4.42 0.51
N THR A 338 -10.74 4.13 0.24
CA THR A 338 -10.32 3.31 -0.90
C THR A 338 -9.29 2.24 -0.54
N THR A 339 -9.13 1.24 -1.41
CA THR A 339 -8.06 0.23 -1.34
C THR A 339 -6.75 0.74 -1.96
N TYR A 340 -6.78 1.84 -2.72
CA TYR A 340 -5.59 2.41 -3.33
C TYR A 340 -4.77 3.20 -2.32
N PHE A 341 -3.49 2.89 -2.21
CA PHE A 341 -2.55 3.62 -1.36
C PHE A 341 -2.03 4.90 -2.02
N GLY A 342 -1.90 4.88 -3.34
CA GLY A 342 -1.51 6.07 -4.09
C GLY A 342 -1.12 5.81 -5.53
N PHE A 343 -0.96 6.91 -6.27
CA PHE A 343 -0.68 6.95 -7.70
C PHE A 343 0.66 7.63 -7.98
N ILE A 344 1.48 7.00 -8.81
CA ILE A 344 2.85 7.45 -9.15
C ILE A 344 2.92 7.64 -10.67
N PRO A 345 3.12 8.86 -11.18
CA PRO A 345 3.25 9.09 -12.61
C PRO A 345 4.52 8.42 -13.15
N PHE A 346 4.43 7.78 -14.32
CA PHE A 346 5.62 7.30 -15.02
C PHE A 346 6.42 8.47 -15.58
N ALA A 347 7.75 8.44 -15.37
CA ALA A 347 8.62 9.43 -15.96
C ALA A 347 8.59 9.36 -17.50
N THR A 348 8.62 10.51 -18.15
CA THR A 348 8.52 10.65 -19.61
C THR A 348 9.87 10.83 -20.30
N GLU A 349 10.93 11.18 -19.54
CA GLU A 349 12.27 11.42 -20.06
C GLU A 349 13.24 10.26 -19.75
N PRO A 350 14.19 9.91 -20.64
CA PRO A 350 15.08 8.75 -20.46
C PRO A 350 15.88 8.76 -19.15
N GLU A 351 16.37 9.93 -18.72
CA GLU A 351 17.11 10.05 -17.46
C GLU A 351 16.18 9.92 -16.25
N GLY A 352 14.99 10.53 -16.32
CA GLY A 352 13.94 10.40 -15.30
C GLY A 352 13.52 8.95 -15.11
N ILE A 353 13.29 8.22 -16.21
CA ILE A 353 12.92 6.80 -16.21
C ILE A 353 13.99 5.97 -15.48
N ARG A 354 15.26 6.11 -15.85
CA ARG A 354 16.35 5.37 -15.19
C ARG A 354 16.45 5.68 -13.69
N LYS A 355 16.29 6.95 -13.31
CA LYS A 355 16.27 7.37 -11.90
C LYS A 355 15.09 6.79 -11.15
N GLN A 356 13.89 6.82 -11.73
CA GLN A 356 12.66 6.31 -11.14
C GLN A 356 12.78 4.82 -10.85
N TYR A 357 13.20 4.01 -11.84
CA TYR A 357 13.38 2.57 -11.65
C TYR A 357 14.52 2.21 -10.69
N ALA A 358 15.61 2.99 -10.66
CA ALA A 358 16.65 2.81 -9.65
C ALA A 358 16.11 3.07 -8.23
N ARG A 359 15.26 4.08 -8.06
CA ARG A 359 14.58 4.40 -6.78
C ARG A 359 13.61 3.30 -6.38
N TRP A 360 12.77 2.82 -7.30
CA TRP A 360 11.88 1.69 -7.05
C TRP A 360 12.62 0.41 -6.72
N THR A 361 13.76 0.14 -7.36
CA THR A 361 14.60 -1.03 -7.04
C THR A 361 15.10 -0.98 -5.59
N LYS A 362 15.53 0.20 -5.11
CA LYS A 362 15.86 0.41 -3.69
C LYS A 362 14.64 0.21 -2.78
N GLY A 363 13.47 0.73 -3.18
CA GLY A 363 12.21 0.55 -2.46
C GLY A 363 11.79 -0.90 -2.30
N ILE A 364 11.81 -1.67 -3.39
CA ILE A 364 11.48 -3.09 -3.40
C ILE A 364 12.47 -3.89 -2.55
N ARG A 365 13.76 -3.52 -2.56
CA ARG A 365 14.77 -4.11 -1.67
C ARG A 365 14.47 -3.80 -0.20
N LEU A 366 14.08 -2.57 0.12
CA LEU A 366 13.70 -2.17 1.47
C LEU A 366 12.44 -2.91 1.94
N LEU A 367 11.41 -3.01 1.08
CA LEU A 367 10.20 -3.81 1.32
C LEU A 367 10.51 -5.29 1.54
N SER A 368 11.38 -5.87 0.72
CA SER A 368 11.79 -7.27 0.88
C SER A 368 12.56 -7.52 2.19
N GLN A 369 13.32 -6.53 2.66
CA GLN A 369 13.99 -6.61 3.96
C GLN A 369 13.00 -6.41 5.12
N LEU A 370 12.04 -5.50 4.95
CA LEU A 370 10.95 -5.26 5.89
C LEU A 370 10.10 -6.52 6.07
N ASP A 371 9.68 -7.16 4.98
CA ASP A 371 8.91 -8.41 5.00
C ASP A 371 9.61 -9.53 5.79
N ARG A 372 10.93 -9.66 5.68
CA ARG A 372 11.70 -10.64 6.49
C ARG A 372 11.68 -10.33 7.97
N VAL A 373 11.73 -9.05 8.34
CA VAL A 373 11.61 -8.62 9.74
C VAL A 373 10.20 -8.92 10.25
N LEU A 374 9.17 -8.55 9.48
CA LEU A 374 7.77 -8.83 9.82
C LEU A 374 7.53 -10.33 10.00
N ALA A 375 7.98 -11.16 9.06
CA ALA A 375 7.86 -12.62 9.10
C ALA A 375 8.52 -13.27 10.34
N LEU A 376 9.47 -12.59 11.00
CA LEU A 376 10.09 -13.07 12.25
C LEU A 376 9.35 -12.59 13.49
N LEU A 377 8.61 -11.48 13.41
CA LEU A 377 7.79 -10.96 14.50
C LEU A 377 6.44 -11.66 14.59
N ILE A 378 5.88 -12.04 13.45
CA ILE A 378 4.56 -12.65 13.35
C ILE A 378 4.66 -14.18 13.42
N LYS A 379 3.53 -14.82 13.70
CA LYS A 379 3.35 -16.26 13.48
C LYS A 379 2.89 -16.47 12.03
N PRO A 380 3.45 -17.44 11.28
CA PRO A 380 2.91 -17.81 9.98
C PRO A 380 1.50 -18.39 10.09
#